data_AF-A0A931CKJ2-F1
#
_entry.id   AF-A0A931CKJ2-F1
#
_cell.length_a   1.000
_cell.length_b   1.000
_cell.length_c   1.000
_cell.angle_alpha   90.00
_cell.angle_beta   90.00
_cell.angle_gamma   90.00
#
_symmetry.space_group_name_H-M   'P 1'
#
loop_
_entity.id
_entity.type
_entity.pdbx_description
1 polymer ?
#
loop_
_entity_poly.entity_id
_entity_poly.type
_entity_poly.pdbx_seq_one_letter_code
_entity_poly.pdbx_strand_id
1 'polypeptide(L)' 'EDAPVLELGIGSGRLALPLARRGIPVSGIDASPQMIAVLRRHAANCASTPG' A
#
# COMPACT_ATOMS: atom_id res chain seq x y z
N GLU A 1 18.07 -1.32 8.53
CA GLU A 1 17.37 -0.59 7.44
C GLU A 1 16.73 -1.56 6.48
N ASP A 2 15.39 -1.59 6.46
CA ASP A 2 14.64 -2.30 5.41
C ASP A 2 14.67 -1.48 4.11
N ALA A 3 14.79 -2.17 2.97
CA ALA A 3 14.81 -1.51 1.66
C ALA A 3 13.39 -1.12 1.20
N PRO A 4 13.23 0.01 0.48
CA PRO A 4 11.95 0.37 -0.10
C PRO A 4 11.47 -0.68 -1.10
N VAL A 5 10.16 -0.93 -1.13
CA VAL A 5 9.54 -1.96 -1.97
C VAL A 5 8.77 -1.31 -3.12
N LEU A 6 8.92 -1.86 -4.33
CA LEU A 6 8.08 -1.55 -5.49
C LEU A 6 7.18 -2.75 -5.83
N GLU A 7 5.87 -2.56 -5.83
CA GLU A 7 4.89 -3.57 -6.24
C GLU A 7 4.31 -3.24 -7.63
N LEU A 8 4.54 -4.13 -8.60
CA LEU A 8 3.94 -4.06 -9.94
C LEU A 8 2.61 -4.83 -9.93
N GLY A 9 1.51 -4.15 -10.25
CA GLY A 9 0.17 -4.71 -10.07
C GLY A 9 -0.25 -4.72 -8.60
N ILE A 10 -0.14 -3.55 -7.94
CA ILE A 10 -0.39 -3.40 -6.49
C ILE A 10 -1.82 -3.78 -6.08
N GLY A 11 -2.77 -3.78 -7.02
CA GLY A 11 -4.15 -4.17 -6.79
C GLY A 11 -4.77 -3.38 -5.63
N SER A 12 -5.37 -4.10 -4.68
CA SER A 12 -5.99 -3.56 -3.47
C SER A 12 -5.04 -3.48 -2.26
N GLY A 13 -3.74 -3.73 -2.45
CA GLY A 13 -2.69 -3.57 -1.42
C GLY A 13 -2.49 -4.75 -0.48
N ARG A 14 -2.68 -5.99 -0.97
CA ARG A 14 -2.52 -7.20 -0.14
C ARG A 14 -1.12 -7.31 0.50
N LEU A 15 -0.08 -6.91 -0.22
CA LEU A 15 1.30 -6.88 0.29
C LEU A 15 1.68 -5.48 0.76
N ALA A 16 1.36 -4.44 -0.03
CA ALA A 16 1.65 -3.06 0.32
C ALA A 16 1.13 -2.62 1.70
N LEU A 17 -0.11 -2.96 2.08
CA LEU A 17 -0.68 -2.48 3.35
C LEU A 17 -0.03 -3.10 4.59
N PRO A 18 0.17 -4.43 4.68
CA PRO A 18 0.93 -5.02 5.78
C PRO A 18 2.37 -4.50 5.88
N LEU A 19 3.04 -4.29 4.75
CA LEU A 19 4.41 -3.76 4.72
C LEU A 19 4.45 -2.30 5.20
N ALA A 20 3.54 -1.46 4.72
CA ALA A 20 3.40 -0.07 5.18
C ALA A 20 3.11 0.01 6.69
N ARG A 21 2.28 -0.89 7.24
CA ARG A 21 2.03 -0.97 8.69
C ARG A 21 3.27 -1.36 9.52
N ARG A 22 4.26 -2.00 8.91
CA ARG A 22 5.56 -2.30 9.54
C ARG A 22 6.56 -1.15 9.42
N GLY A 23 6.16 -0.03 8.82
CA GLY A 23 7.05 1.12 8.58
C GLY A 23 7.94 0.97 7.34
N ILE A 24 7.72 -0.06 6.51
CA ILE A 24 8.51 -0.26 5.29
C ILE A 24 7.92 0.64 4.19
N PRO A 25 8.72 1.52 3.56
CA PRO A 25 8.24 2.34 2.44
C PRO A 25 7.85 1.46 1.25
N VAL A 26 6.60 1.60 0.78
CA VAL A 26 6.11 0.87 -0.40
C VAL A 26 5.57 1.86 -1.42
N SER A 27 6.06 1.71 -2.65
CA SER A 27 5.45 2.31 -3.85
C SER A 27 4.80 1.21 -4.67
N GLY A 28 3.72 1.50 -5.38
CA GLY A 28 3.15 0.54 -6.30
C GLY A 28 2.36 1.17 -7.42
N ILE A 29 2.26 0.41 -8.51
CA ILE A 29 1.54 0.80 -9.72
C ILE A 29 0.52 -0.28 -10.07
N ASP A 30 -0.62 0.15 -10.60
CA ASP A 30 -1.62 -0.75 -11.16
C ASP A 30 -2.26 -0.06 -12.37
N ALA A 31 -2.56 -0.84 -13.41
CA ALA A 31 -3.24 -0.33 -14.60
C ALA A 31 -4.74 -0.13 -14.37
N SER A 32 -5.34 -0.76 -13.36
CA SER A 32 -6.77 -0.66 -13.03
C SER A 32 -7.03 0.51 -12.08
N PRO A 33 -7.73 1.57 -12.54
CA PRO A 33 -8.14 2.66 -11.66
C PRO A 33 -9.08 2.20 -10.53
N GLN A 34 -9.89 1.17 -10.79
CA GLN A 34 -10.82 0.59 -9.82
C GLN A 34 -10.06 -0.06 -8.65
N MET A 35 -8.98 -0.79 -8.93
CA MET A 35 -8.15 -1.39 -7.88
C MET A 35 -7.45 -0.31 -7.05
N ILE A 36 -6.95 0.75 -7.67
CA ILE A 36 -6.37 1.91 -6.95
C ILE A 36 -7.41 2.59 -6.05
N ALA A 37 -8.65 2.73 -6.51
CA ALA A 37 -9.72 3.29 -5.68
C ALA A 37 -10.02 2.42 -4.44
N VAL A 38 -10.02 1.09 -4.59
CA VAL A 38 -10.15 0.14 -3.49
C VAL A 38 -8.97 0.24 -2.52
N LEU A 39 -7.73 0.27 -3.05
CA LEU A 39 -6.52 0.44 -2.26
C LEU A 39 -6.57 1.71 -1.40
N ARG A 40 -6.94 2.85 -1.98
CA ARG A 40 -7.06 4.13 -1.24
C ARG A 40 -8.07 4.05 -0.11
N ARG A 41 -9.20 3.37 -0.33
CA ARG A 41 -10.20 3.14 0.73
C ARG A 41 -9.65 2.25 1.83
N HIS A 42 -8.96 1.16 1.49
CA HIS A 42 -8.33 0.28 2.48
C HIS A 42 -7.26 1.01 3.31
N ALA A 43 -6.43 1.83 2.66
CA ALA A 43 -5.40 2.62 3.33
C ALA A 43 -6.01 3.66 4.28
N ALA A 44 -7.06 4.36 3.88
CA ALA A 44 -7.76 5.34 4.73
C ALA A 44 -8.36 4.69 5.99
N ASN A 45 -8.90 3.47 5.85
CA ASN A 45 -9.44 2.70 6.98
C ASN A 45 -8.34 2.19 7.95
N CYS A 46 -7.07 2.35 7.59
CA CYS A 46 -5.91 1.99 8.42
C CYS A 46 -5.19 3.21 9.00
N ALA A 47 -5.62 4.44 8.68
CA ALA A 47 -4.95 5.68 9.09
C ALA A 47 -5.18 5.99 10.58
N SER A 48 -4.63 5.15 11.45
CA SER A 48 -4.20 5.53 12.78
C SER A 48 -2.68 5.35 12.80
N THR A 49 -1.94 6.39 12.40
CA THR A 49 -0.49 6.42 12.58
C THR A 49 -0.18 6.83 14.02
N PRO A 50 0.76 6.17 14.70
CA PRO A 50 1.66 6.90 15.59
C PRO A 50 3.09 6.78 15.05
N GLY A 51 3.81 7.91 15.04
CA GLY A 51 5.26 7.98 14.78
C GLY A 51 5.60 8.58 13.43
#